data_AF-A0A0Q3TEU2-F1
#
_entry.id   AF-A0A0Q3TEU2-F1
#
_cell.length_a   1.000
_cell.length_b   1.000
_cell.length_c   1.000
_cell.angle_alpha   90.00
_cell.angle_beta   90.00
_cell.angle_gamma   90.00
#
_symmetry.space_group_name_H-M   'P 1'
#
loop_
_entity.id
_entity.type
_entity.pdbx_description
1 polymer ?
#
loop_
_entity_poly.entity_id
_entity_poly.type
_entity_poly.pdbx_seq_one_letter_code
_entity_poly.pdbx_strand_id
1 'polypeptide(L)'
;MIIIWFLLFIAPLTLFIHEFGHSIGAYLVKSDKIQLFIGVGKRLFFFRISTISFHIHTFYMLGGHTASERDPYYSKVEQIIISLFGPLLNGVVGILSTLIFSASNSSVLLFFNLFNIWLCVINLIPYRIGDKQSDGYVILKIMFGRQNKRKSM
;
A
#
# COMPACT_ATOMS: atom_id res chain seq x y z
N MET A 1 -16.20 18.20 11.86
CA MET A 1 -15.88 18.34 10.42
C MET A 1 -14.56 17.67 10.03
N ILE A 2 -13.48 17.80 10.81
CA ILE A 2 -12.18 17.18 10.48
C ILE A 2 -12.22 15.65 10.32
N ILE A 3 -13.06 14.96 11.12
CA ILE A 3 -13.23 13.49 11.04
C ILE A 3 -13.80 13.06 9.67
N ILE A 4 -14.73 13.83 9.11
CA ILE A 4 -15.32 13.54 7.79
C ILE A 4 -14.25 13.71 6.71
N TRP A 5 -13.45 14.78 6.77
CA TRP A 5 -12.31 14.98 5.89
C TRP A 5 -11.29 13.85 6.01
N PHE A 6 -11.03 13.39 7.24
CA PHE A 6 -10.13 12.30 7.49
C PHE A 6 -10.63 11.00 6.84
N LEU A 7 -11.89 10.61 7.10
CA LEU A 7 -12.45 9.36 6.60
C LEU A 7 -12.66 9.34 5.09
N LEU A 8 -13.08 10.46 4.49
CA LEU A 8 -13.43 10.50 3.07
C LEU A 8 -12.26 10.82 2.15
N PHE A 9 -11.20 11.46 2.66
CA PHE A 9 -10.08 11.92 1.85
C PHE A 9 -8.73 11.48 2.39
N ILE A 10 -8.39 11.81 3.63
CA ILE A 10 -7.04 11.54 4.17
C ILE A 10 -6.77 10.03 4.21
N ALA A 11 -7.63 9.26 4.86
CA ALA A 11 -7.41 7.83 5.02
C ALA A 11 -7.38 7.07 3.68
N PRO A 12 -8.34 7.29 2.75
CA PRO A 12 -8.29 6.64 1.44
C PRO A 12 -7.09 7.07 0.60
N LEU A 13 -6.68 8.34 0.67
CA LEU A 13 -5.51 8.84 -0.06
C LEU A 13 -4.21 8.24 0.50
N THR A 14 -4.03 8.22 1.81
CA THR A 14 -2.86 7.61 2.47
C THR A 14 -2.79 6.11 2.21
N LEU A 15 -3.93 5.42 2.17
CA LEU A 15 -4.01 4.01 1.79
C LEU A 15 -3.70 3.81 0.30
N PHE A 16 -4.19 4.68 -0.56
CA PHE A 16 -3.82 4.65 -1.98
C PHE A 16 -2.31 4.82 -2.18
N ILE A 17 -1.70 5.77 -1.48
CA ILE A 17 -0.23 5.96 -1.51
C ILE A 17 0.47 4.67 -1.08
N HIS A 18 0.00 4.00 -0.03
CA HIS A 18 0.57 2.74 0.44
C HIS A 18 0.50 1.63 -0.62
N GLU A 19 -0.69 1.37 -1.17
CA GLU A 19 -0.87 0.36 -2.22
C GLU A 19 -0.10 0.72 -3.51
N PHE A 20 -0.04 2.01 -3.82
CA PHE A 20 0.75 2.49 -4.94
C PHE A 20 2.25 2.25 -4.71
N GLY A 21 2.73 2.35 -3.48
CA GLY A 21 4.09 1.95 -3.10
C GLY A 21 4.37 0.50 -3.48
N HIS A 22 3.53 -0.45 -3.06
CA HIS A 22 3.67 -1.86 -3.47
C HIS A 22 3.66 -2.03 -4.99
N SER A 23 2.82 -1.28 -5.68
CA SER A 23 2.77 -1.29 -7.15
C SER A 23 4.07 -0.79 -7.77
N ILE A 24 4.70 0.26 -7.23
CA ILE A 24 6.05 0.69 -7.65
C ILE A 24 7.08 -0.40 -7.38
N GLY A 25 7.06 -1.02 -6.19
CA GLY A 25 7.96 -2.12 -5.86
C GLY A 25 7.83 -3.27 -6.86
N ALA A 26 6.60 -3.67 -7.18
CA ALA A 26 6.29 -4.69 -8.18
C ALA A 26 6.76 -4.30 -9.58
N TYR A 27 6.61 -3.02 -9.95
CA TYR A 27 7.08 -2.50 -11.23
C TYR A 27 8.61 -2.53 -11.34
N LEU A 28 9.33 -2.14 -10.28
CA LEU A 28 10.80 -2.14 -10.25
C LEU A 28 11.39 -3.55 -10.37
N VAL A 29 10.72 -4.55 -9.81
CA VAL A 29 11.09 -5.96 -9.99
C VAL A 29 10.51 -6.58 -11.27
N LYS A 30 10.04 -5.75 -12.21
CA LYS A 30 9.57 -6.18 -13.54
C LYS A 30 8.43 -7.18 -13.51
N SER A 31 7.41 -6.92 -12.70
CA SER A 31 6.18 -7.73 -12.71
C SER A 31 5.48 -7.64 -14.06
N ASP A 32 4.95 -8.76 -14.55
CA ASP A 32 4.23 -8.83 -15.82
C ASP A 32 2.86 -8.14 -15.72
N LYS A 33 2.24 -8.27 -14.55
CA LYS A 33 0.91 -7.73 -14.25
C LYS A 33 0.85 -7.21 -12.83
N ILE A 34 0.32 -6.00 -12.68
CA ILE A 34 0.13 -5.33 -11.39
C ILE A 34 -1.32 -4.88 -11.33
N GLN A 35 -1.99 -5.14 -10.22
CA GLN A 35 -3.38 -4.79 -10.01
C GLN A 35 -3.50 -4.07 -8.67
N LEU A 36 -3.86 -2.79 -8.73
CA LEU A 36 -4.08 -1.96 -7.56
C LEU A 36 -5.59 -1.83 -7.37
N PHE A 37 -6.08 -2.30 -6.23
CA PHE A 37 -7.48 -2.27 -5.85
C PHE A 37 -7.68 -1.27 -4.71
N ILE A 38 -8.60 -0.31 -4.90
CA ILE A 38 -9.05 0.61 -3.84
C ILE A 38 -10.53 0.36 -3.57
N GLY A 39 -10.84 0.15 -2.31
CA GLY A 39 -12.19 -0.09 -1.82
C GLY A 39 -12.72 -1.50 -2.01
N VAL A 40 -13.99 -1.64 -1.63
CA VAL A 40 -14.77 -2.89 -1.73
C VAL A 40 -16.10 -2.61 -2.44
N GLY A 41 -16.71 -3.65 -3.02
CA GLY A 41 -18.04 -3.61 -3.61
C GLY A 41 -18.03 -3.67 -5.13
N LYS A 42 -18.91 -2.91 -5.80
CA LYS A 42 -18.97 -2.85 -7.26
C LYS A 42 -17.86 -1.95 -7.80
N ARG A 43 -17.22 -2.35 -8.90
CA ARG A 43 -16.18 -1.56 -9.56
C ARG A 43 -16.80 -0.32 -10.21
N LEU A 44 -16.37 0.87 -9.80
CA LEU A 44 -16.79 2.15 -10.37
C LEU A 44 -15.91 2.53 -11.56
N PHE A 45 -14.59 2.45 -11.38
CA PHE A 45 -13.62 2.83 -12.39
C PHE A 45 -12.60 1.72 -12.61
N PHE A 46 -12.24 1.55 -13.87
CA PHE A 46 -11.18 0.66 -14.31
C PHE A 46 -10.37 1.38 -15.37
N PHE A 47 -9.06 1.40 -15.18
CA PHE A 47 -8.15 1.82 -16.23
C PHE A 47 -6.84 1.05 -16.12
N ARG A 48 -6.16 0.91 -17.25
CA ARG A 48 -4.89 0.20 -17.35
C ARG A 48 -3.87 1.12 -17.98
N ILE A 49 -2.72 1.24 -17.32
CA ILE A 49 -1.55 1.97 -17.82
C ILE A 49 -0.41 0.96 -17.87
N SER A 50 -0.02 0.54 -19.07
CA SER A 50 1.01 -0.48 -19.28
C SER A 50 0.69 -1.80 -18.53
N THR A 51 1.55 -2.22 -17.61
CA THR A 51 1.40 -3.43 -16.80
C THR A 51 0.53 -3.23 -15.56
N ILE A 52 0.19 -1.98 -15.21
CA ILE A 52 -0.58 -1.63 -14.00
C ILE A 52 -2.05 -1.44 -14.37
N SER A 53 -2.92 -2.15 -13.66
CA SER A 53 -4.38 -1.98 -13.72
C SER A 53 -4.91 -1.42 -12.41
N PHE A 54 -5.69 -0.36 -12.50
CA PHE A 54 -6.30 0.33 -11.37
C PHE A 54 -7.78 -0.02 -11.31
N HIS A 55 -8.24 -0.47 -10.14
CA HIS A 55 -9.62 -0.86 -9.90
C HIS A 55 -10.15 -0.09 -8.68
N ILE A 56 -11.05 0.87 -8.92
CA ILE A 56 -11.66 1.66 -7.86
C ILE A 56 -13.09 1.17 -7.66
N HIS A 57 -13.45 0.82 -6.43
CA HIS A 57 -14.75 0.29 -6.06
C HIS A 57 -15.62 1.32 -5.32
N THR A 58 -16.92 1.04 -5.21
CA THR A 58 -17.91 1.95 -4.63
C THR A 58 -17.54 2.42 -3.23
N PHE A 59 -17.14 1.49 -2.36
CA PHE A 59 -16.68 1.83 -1.02
C PHE A 59 -15.16 2.02 -1.04
N TYR A 60 -14.68 3.02 -1.78
CA TYR A 60 -13.25 3.34 -1.96
C TYR A 60 -12.53 3.61 -0.63
N MET A 61 -13.26 4.03 0.40
CA MET A 61 -12.74 4.27 1.74
C MET A 61 -12.51 2.98 2.56
N LEU A 62 -13.03 1.84 2.10
CA LEU A 62 -12.93 0.57 2.79
C LEU A 62 -11.82 -0.30 2.20
N GLY A 63 -10.60 -0.08 2.69
CA GLY A 63 -9.47 -0.94 2.37
C GLY A 63 -8.91 -0.76 0.97
N GLY A 64 -7.84 -1.50 0.72
CA GLY A 64 -7.10 -1.53 -0.53
C GLY A 64 -6.21 -2.76 -0.51
N HIS A 65 -5.79 -3.21 -1.68
CA HIS A 65 -4.76 -4.23 -1.80
C HIS A 65 -4.11 -4.15 -3.18
N THR A 66 -2.87 -4.58 -3.23
CA THR A 66 -2.10 -4.71 -4.46
C THR A 66 -1.80 -6.17 -4.72
N ALA A 67 -2.12 -6.63 -5.92
CA ALA A 67 -1.75 -7.95 -6.41
C ALA A 67 -0.76 -7.80 -7.57
N SER A 68 0.25 -8.65 -7.62
CA SER A 68 1.21 -8.68 -8.73
C SER A 68 1.59 -10.09 -9.11
N GLU A 69 1.77 -10.32 -10.40
CA GLU A 69 2.11 -11.61 -10.98
C GLU A 69 3.34 -11.46 -11.89
N ARG A 70 4.20 -12.48 -11.87
CA ARG A 70 5.36 -12.59 -12.76
C ARG A 70 5.75 -14.05 -13.01
N ASP A 71 6.17 -14.37 -14.23
CA ASP A 71 6.83 -15.63 -14.59
C ASP A 71 8.23 -15.36 -15.16
N PRO A 72 9.33 -15.83 -14.51
CA PRO A 72 9.38 -16.67 -13.31
C PRO A 72 8.95 -15.96 -12.03
N TYR A 73 8.41 -16.75 -11.10
CA TYR A 73 7.94 -16.28 -9.81
C TYR A 73 9.02 -15.52 -9.02
N TYR A 74 8.61 -14.52 -8.24
CA TYR A 74 9.50 -13.66 -7.47
C TYR A 74 10.43 -14.42 -6.52
N SER A 75 11.71 -14.06 -6.53
CA SER A 75 12.66 -14.43 -5.50
C SER A 75 12.26 -13.85 -4.13
N LYS A 76 12.86 -14.36 -3.05
CA LYS A 76 12.60 -13.86 -1.70
C LYS A 76 12.88 -12.37 -1.57
N VAL A 77 14.00 -11.91 -2.13
CA VAL A 77 14.41 -10.51 -2.08
C VAL A 77 13.41 -9.63 -2.81
N GLU A 78 12.94 -10.05 -3.98
CA GLU A 78 11.93 -9.30 -4.74
C GLU A 78 10.60 -9.19 -4.01
N GLN A 79 10.13 -10.25 -3.35
CA GLN A 79 8.92 -10.19 -2.54
C GLN A 79 9.07 -9.25 -1.33
N ILE A 80 10.26 -9.25 -0.70
CA ILE A 80 10.56 -8.32 0.39
C ILE A 80 10.59 -6.87 -0.12
N ILE A 81 11.19 -6.63 -1.28
CA ILE A 81 11.19 -5.31 -1.94
C ILE A 81 9.76 -4.84 -2.19
N ILE A 82 8.91 -5.67 -2.81
CA ILE A 82 7.50 -5.33 -3.05
C ILE A 82 6.80 -4.97 -1.74
N SER A 83 6.97 -5.79 -0.69
CA SER A 83 6.32 -5.57 0.60
C SER A 83 6.84 -4.32 1.33
N LEU A 84 8.11 -3.96 1.18
CA LEU A 84 8.68 -2.77 1.83
C LEU A 84 8.24 -1.45 1.18
N PHE A 85 8.02 -1.44 -0.14
CA PHE A 85 7.78 -0.20 -0.85
C PHE A 85 6.48 0.51 -0.44
N GLY A 86 5.45 -0.21 0.01
CA GLY A 86 4.22 0.40 0.53
C GLY A 86 4.47 1.28 1.77
N PRO A 87 4.98 0.70 2.88
CA PRO A 87 5.36 1.46 4.06
C PRO A 87 6.39 2.56 3.78
N LEU A 88 7.41 2.27 2.98
CA LEU A 88 8.46 3.24 2.66
C LEU A 88 7.92 4.46 1.91
N LEU A 89 7.02 4.27 0.94
CA LEU A 89 6.44 5.39 0.22
C LEU A 89 5.62 6.29 1.15
N ASN A 90 4.86 5.69 2.08
CA ASN A 90 4.16 6.45 3.13
C ASN A 90 5.13 7.23 4.02
N GLY A 91 6.24 6.62 4.43
CA GLY A 91 7.29 7.30 5.20
C GLY A 91 7.86 8.50 4.45
N VAL A 92 8.23 8.31 3.18
CA VAL A 92 8.76 9.37 2.31
C VAL A 92 7.75 10.50 2.15
N VAL A 93 6.50 10.19 1.82
CA VAL A 93 5.44 11.20 1.65
C VAL A 93 5.18 11.97 2.95
N GLY A 94 5.12 11.27 4.10
CA GLY A 94 4.94 11.90 5.40
C GLY A 94 6.08 12.86 5.77
N ILE A 95 7.33 12.46 5.53
CA ILE A 95 8.51 13.31 5.78
C ILE A 95 8.53 14.50 4.82
N LEU A 96 8.40 14.26 3.52
CA LEU A 96 8.42 15.34 2.51
C LEU A 96 7.30 16.35 2.74
N SER A 97 6.08 15.88 3.03
CA SER A 97 4.96 16.76 3.34
C SER A 97 5.20 17.59 4.60
N THR A 98 5.86 17.01 5.61
CA THR A 98 6.25 17.74 6.82
C THR A 98 7.27 18.84 6.52
N LEU A 99 8.27 18.56 5.68
CA LEU A 99 9.29 19.54 5.30
C LEU A 99 8.69 20.68 4.46
N ILE A 100 7.92 20.34 3.43
CA ILE A 100 7.33 21.31 2.49
C ILE A 100 6.29 22.21 3.19
N PHE A 101 5.48 21.66 4.08
CA PHE A 101 4.38 22.38 4.72
C PHE A 101 4.61 22.65 6.21
N SER A 102 5.86 22.66 6.65
CA SER A 102 6.26 22.88 8.05
C SER A 102 5.70 24.17 8.67
N ALA A 103 5.54 25.24 7.87
CA ALA A 103 4.98 26.52 8.30
C ALA A 103 3.43 26.58 8.22
N SER A 104 2.77 25.52 7.76
CA SER A 104 1.32 25.49 7.63
C SER A 104 0.64 25.20 8.97
N ASN A 105 -0.32 26.04 9.37
CA ASN A 105 -1.19 25.78 10.52
C ASN A 105 -2.42 24.92 10.17
N SER A 106 -2.37 24.18 9.05
CA SER A 106 -3.49 23.35 8.60
C SER A 106 -3.57 22.04 9.37
N SER A 107 -4.63 21.86 10.16
CA SER A 107 -4.90 20.58 10.83
C SER A 107 -5.05 19.42 9.84
N VAL A 108 -5.60 19.65 8.64
CA VAL A 108 -5.76 18.61 7.61
C VAL A 108 -4.40 18.06 7.17
N LEU A 109 -3.43 18.93 6.92
CA LEU A 109 -2.07 18.53 6.56
C LEU A 109 -1.37 17.81 7.72
N LEU A 110 -1.56 18.28 8.95
CA LEU A 110 -1.04 17.60 10.14
C LEU A 110 -1.57 16.16 10.23
N PHE A 111 -2.88 15.95 10.08
CA PHE A 111 -3.48 14.61 10.09
C PHE A 111 -3.00 13.75 8.92
N PHE A 112 -2.85 14.31 7.71
CA PHE A 112 -2.28 13.60 6.57
C PHE A 112 -0.85 13.15 6.83
N ASN A 113 0.01 14.01 7.38
CA ASN A 113 1.40 13.69 7.70
C ASN A 113 1.49 12.60 8.77
N LEU A 114 0.80 12.80 9.89
CA LEU A 114 0.78 11.85 11.00
C LEU A 114 0.23 10.49 10.55
N PHE A 115 -0.80 10.47 9.72
CA PHE A 115 -1.39 9.21 9.26
C PHE A 115 -0.48 8.48 8.27
N ASN A 116 0.24 9.19 7.39
CA ASN A 116 1.26 8.57 6.54
C ASN A 116 2.41 7.96 7.37
N ILE A 117 2.94 8.70 8.34
CA ILE A 117 4.01 8.21 9.22
C ILE A 117 3.51 7.02 10.06
N TRP A 118 2.32 7.14 10.64
CA TRP A 118 1.71 6.06 11.41
C TRP A 118 1.50 4.81 10.56
N LEU A 119 1.00 4.94 9.32
CA LEU A 119 0.78 3.80 8.43
C LEU A 119 2.09 3.13 8.01
N CYS A 120 3.18 3.89 7.86
CA CYS A 120 4.52 3.35 7.67
C CYS A 120 4.97 2.53 8.89
N VAL A 121 4.94 3.12 10.09
CA VAL A 121 5.41 2.46 11.32
C VAL A 121 4.60 1.20 11.61
N ILE A 122 3.27 1.30 11.56
CA ILE A 122 2.42 0.17 11.91
C ILE A 122 2.62 -0.98 10.93
N ASN A 123 2.71 -0.73 9.62
CA ASN A 123 2.91 -1.81 8.65
C ASN A 123 4.30 -2.44 8.69
N LEU A 124 5.33 -1.75 9.19
CA LEU A 124 6.64 -2.36 9.43
C LEU A 124 6.65 -3.26 10.67
N ILE A 125 5.77 -3.03 11.64
CA ILE A 125 5.64 -3.90 12.81
C ILE A 125 4.99 -5.23 12.37
N PRO A 126 5.59 -6.39 12.68
CA PRO A 126 5.05 -7.68 12.28
C PRO A 126 3.87 -8.08 13.15
N TYR A 127 2.65 -7.95 12.62
CA TYR A 127 1.44 -8.41 13.29
C TYR A 127 0.45 -9.03 12.29
N ARG A 128 -0.50 -9.80 12.82
CA ARG A 128 -1.59 -10.40 12.05
C ARG A 128 -2.89 -10.26 12.85
N ILE A 129 -3.93 -9.75 12.21
CA ILE A 129 -5.29 -9.64 12.78
C ILE A 129 -6.25 -10.39 11.85
N GLY A 130 -6.75 -11.54 12.31
CA GLY A 130 -7.55 -12.45 11.48
C GLY A 130 -6.77 -12.89 10.24
N ASP A 131 -7.30 -12.61 9.05
CA ASP A 131 -6.66 -12.94 7.77
C ASP A 131 -5.74 -11.83 7.23
N LYS A 132 -5.77 -10.64 7.85
CA LYS A 132 -4.93 -9.52 7.43
C LYS A 132 -3.55 -9.59 8.09
N GLN A 133 -2.51 -9.45 7.28
CA GLN A 133 -1.11 -9.44 7.70
C GLN A 133 -0.54 -8.05 7.42
N SER A 134 0.28 -7.52 8.32
CA SER A 134 1.10 -6.34 8.00
C SER A 134 2.23 -6.71 7.06
N ASP A 135 2.79 -5.72 6.36
CA ASP A 135 3.94 -5.95 5.46
C ASP A 135 5.15 -6.50 6.21
N GLY A 136 5.42 -6.00 7.42
CA GLY A 136 6.46 -6.50 8.31
C GLY A 136 6.27 -7.99 8.62
N TYR A 137 5.02 -8.44 8.80
CA TYR A 137 4.72 -9.85 9.00
C TYR A 137 5.00 -10.66 7.73
N VAL A 138 4.60 -10.15 6.56
CA VAL A 138 4.86 -10.79 5.26
C VAL A 138 6.37 -10.92 5.02
N ILE A 139 7.15 -9.87 5.29
CA ILE A 139 8.61 -9.86 5.18
C ILE A 139 9.23 -10.93 6.08
N LEU A 140 8.88 -10.96 7.38
CA LEU A 140 9.38 -11.99 8.29
C LEU A 140 9.02 -13.39 7.84
N LYS A 141 7.79 -13.59 7.35
CA LYS A 141 7.33 -14.87 6.82
C LYS A 141 8.12 -15.29 5.59
N ILE A 142 8.51 -14.39 4.70
CA ILE A 142 9.36 -14.71 3.53
C ILE A 142 10.79 -15.07 3.97
N MET A 143 11.33 -14.33 4.94
CA MET A 143 12.68 -14.55 5.47
C MET A 143 12.79 -15.93 6.13
N PHE A 144 11.88 -16.24 7.07
CA PHE A 144 11.94 -17.46 7.89
C PHE A 144 11.10 -18.62 7.35
N GLY A 145 10.19 -18.36 6.42
CA GLY A 145 9.36 -19.39 5.80
C GLY A 145 10.15 -20.29 4.84
N ARG A 146 9.86 -21.59 4.91
CA ARG A 146 10.18 -22.53 3.82
C ARG A 146 9.30 -22.17 2.63
N GLN A 147 9.91 -22.00 1.44
CA GLN A 147 9.17 -21.72 0.21
C GLN A 147 8.26 -22.91 -0.13
N ASN A 148 7.01 -22.88 0.30
CA ASN A 148 5.98 -23.66 -0.36
C ASN A 148 5.54 -22.84 -1.57
N LYS A 149 5.89 -23.33 -2.77
CA LYS A 149 5.33 -22.89 -4.05
C LYS A 149 3.80 -23.08 -3.99
N ARG A 150 3.06 -22.14 -3.39
CA ARG A 150 1.61 -22.10 -3.52
C ARG A 150 1.32 -21.48 -4.89
N LYS A 151 0.89 -22.32 -5.83
CA LYS A 151 0.14 -21.88 -7.01
C LYS A 151 -1.04 -21.05 -6.49
N SER A 152 -1.12 -19.78 -6.88
CA SER A 152 -2.31 -18.96 -6.65
C SER A 152 -3.45 -19.52 -7.49
N MET A 153 -4.58 -19.78 -6.84
CA MET A 153 -5.90 -19.82 -7.47
C MET A 153 -6.46 -18.41 -7.50
#